data_AF-A0A5C6G2G8-F1
#
_entry.id   AF-A0A5C6G2G8-F1
#
_cell.length_a   1.000
_cell.length_b   1.000
_cell.length_c   1.000
_cell.angle_alpha   90.00
_cell.angle_beta   90.00
_cell.angle_gamma   90.00
#
_symmetry.space_group_name_H-M   'P 1'
#
loop_
_entity.id
_entity.type
_entity.pdbx_description
1 polymer ?
#
loop_
_entity_poly.entity_id
_entity_poly.type
_entity_poly.pdbx_seq_one_letter_code
_entity_poly.pdbx_strand_id
1 'polypeptide(L)'
;MACPVKQLESGSLYVTISLPYPIEDGNAASRHNLNSNSHRGIDIATYEIHCAQDLAQEEFNWGLYFHRGNQDGIWYTLTRQDLTNYTAPTLFQLSRQQIKSSPRLHCQAVGLVKVLRIPEILCRELTTYLDWLALGSYGTVTRTFIWVTSMYLRTWHHIVRKLGSPALGFGTQFDVNLFLREALSFAYAEVRYTIGGQLPRPIIRSAFGIELGITEEGRPSKRTEIETKNRESTILEP
;
A
#
# COMPACT_ATOMS: atom_id res chain seq x y z
N MET A 1 6.23 -7.26 11.90
CA MET A 1 6.22 -8.27 10.82
C MET A 1 4.91 -8.12 10.07
N ALA A 2 4.94 -7.99 8.74
CA ALA A 2 3.75 -7.87 7.92
C ALA A 2 2.93 -9.16 7.93
N CYS A 3 1.59 -9.06 7.93
CA CYS A 3 0.70 -10.22 8.00
C CYS A 3 -0.01 -10.44 6.65
N PRO A 4 -0.06 -11.68 6.12
CA PRO A 4 -0.72 -11.95 4.84
C PRO A 4 -2.24 -11.72 4.93
N VAL A 5 -2.81 -11.10 3.89
CA VAL A 5 -4.26 -10.84 3.77
C VAL A 5 -4.81 -11.63 2.58
N LYS A 6 -5.91 -12.37 2.80
CA LYS A 6 -6.48 -13.26 1.77
C LYS A 6 -7.26 -12.51 0.68
N GLN A 7 -7.92 -11.40 1.04
CA GLN A 7 -8.84 -10.67 0.16
C GLN A 7 -8.70 -9.15 0.33
N LEU A 8 -9.15 -8.40 -0.67
CA LEU A 8 -9.29 -6.95 -0.56
C LEU A 8 -10.39 -6.62 0.45
N GLU A 9 -10.17 -5.61 1.28
CA GLU A 9 -11.11 -5.14 2.29
C GLU A 9 -11.73 -3.83 1.87
N SER A 10 -13.06 -3.71 1.98
CA SER A 10 -13.80 -2.48 1.69
C SER A 10 -13.25 -1.29 2.49
N GLY A 11 -13.25 -0.12 1.88
CA GLY A 11 -12.74 1.12 2.47
C GLY A 11 -11.23 1.12 2.72
N SER A 12 -10.45 0.27 2.03
CA SER A 12 -9.01 0.16 2.26
C SER A 12 -8.16 0.73 1.12
N LEU A 13 -7.08 1.39 1.51
CA LEU A 13 -6.04 1.92 0.64
C LEU A 13 -4.85 0.95 0.63
N TYR A 14 -4.38 0.67 -0.58
CA TYR A 14 -3.27 -0.24 -0.84
C TYR A 14 -2.20 0.48 -1.65
N VAL A 15 -0.94 0.29 -1.27
CA VAL A 15 0.20 0.55 -2.15
C VAL A 15 0.35 -0.66 -3.07
N THR A 16 0.36 -0.42 -4.37
CA THR A 16 0.58 -1.47 -5.37
C THR A 16 2.03 -1.44 -5.82
N ILE A 17 2.68 -2.59 -5.84
CA ILE A 17 4.04 -2.76 -6.35
C ILE A 17 3.94 -3.50 -7.68
N SER A 18 4.54 -2.98 -8.74
CA SER A 18 4.49 -3.57 -10.08
C SER A 18 5.85 -3.60 -10.74
N LEU A 19 6.04 -4.52 -11.68
CA LEU A 19 7.21 -4.54 -12.54
C LEU A 19 7.22 -3.32 -13.48
N PRO A 20 8.40 -2.74 -13.78
CA PRO A 20 8.51 -1.57 -14.63
C PRO A 20 8.19 -1.83 -16.10
N TYR A 21 8.37 -3.08 -16.55
CA TYR A 21 8.16 -3.51 -17.94
C TYR A 21 7.24 -4.74 -18.01
N PRO A 22 6.40 -4.86 -19.05
CA PRO A 22 5.59 -6.05 -19.27
C PRO A 22 6.46 -7.30 -19.47
N ILE A 23 5.94 -8.45 -19.07
CA ILE A 23 6.64 -9.76 -19.12
C ILE A 23 6.52 -10.41 -20.53
N GLU A 24 5.87 -9.75 -21.49
CA GLU A 24 5.49 -10.33 -22.79
C GLU A 24 6.68 -10.68 -23.70
N ASP A 25 7.87 -10.13 -23.45
CA ASP A 25 9.08 -10.46 -24.20
C ASP A 25 9.94 -11.50 -23.49
N GLY A 26 10.45 -12.51 -24.22
CA GLY A 26 11.46 -13.46 -23.71
C GLY A 26 12.75 -12.77 -23.21
N ASN A 27 13.00 -11.52 -23.64
CA ASN A 27 14.06 -10.65 -23.13
C ASN A 27 13.68 -9.85 -21.86
N ALA A 28 12.42 -9.85 -21.42
CA ALA A 28 11.98 -9.16 -20.21
C ALA A 28 12.50 -9.87 -18.95
N ALA A 29 12.61 -11.20 -18.96
CA ALA A 29 13.15 -11.96 -17.84
C ALA A 29 14.62 -11.60 -17.52
N SER A 30 15.43 -11.26 -18.53
CA SER A 30 16.82 -10.81 -18.35
C SER A 30 16.92 -9.32 -17.95
N ARG A 31 15.94 -8.49 -18.32
CA ARG A 31 15.80 -7.11 -17.84
C ARG A 31 15.34 -7.04 -16.38
N HIS A 32 14.59 -8.05 -15.93
CA HIS A 32 14.22 -8.26 -14.53
C HIS A 32 15.27 -9.11 -13.78
N ASN A 33 16.55 -9.02 -14.16
CA ASN A 33 17.68 -9.48 -13.34
C ASN A 33 17.81 -8.58 -12.09
N LEU A 34 16.76 -8.60 -11.28
CA LEU A 34 16.73 -8.06 -9.94
C LEU A 34 17.83 -8.78 -9.17
N ASN A 35 18.61 -8.01 -8.43
CA ASN A 35 19.78 -8.50 -7.72
C ASN A 35 19.30 -9.51 -6.65
N SER A 36 19.15 -10.78 -7.03
CA SER A 36 18.51 -11.82 -6.22
C SER A 36 19.41 -12.33 -5.09
N ASN A 37 20.43 -11.55 -4.72
CA ASN A 37 21.24 -11.76 -3.52
C ASN A 37 20.45 -11.36 -2.26
N SER A 38 19.26 -11.96 -2.12
CA SER A 38 18.35 -11.87 -0.98
C SER A 38 18.96 -12.38 0.34
N HIS A 39 20.15 -12.99 0.30
CA HIS A 39 20.82 -13.50 1.50
C HIS A 39 21.56 -12.45 2.34
N ARG A 40 21.87 -11.25 1.81
CA ARG A 40 22.60 -10.21 2.58
C ARG A 40 21.75 -9.09 3.17
N GLY A 41 20.43 -9.14 3.01
CA GLY A 41 19.56 -8.03 3.39
C GLY A 41 19.68 -6.87 2.40
N ILE A 42 18.58 -6.15 2.23
CA ILE A 42 18.51 -5.00 1.31
C ILE A 42 19.23 -3.83 1.98
N ASP A 43 20.31 -3.35 1.38
CA ASP A 43 20.92 -2.09 1.77
C ASP A 43 20.10 -0.92 1.22
N ILE A 44 19.22 -0.41 2.07
CA ILE A 44 18.30 0.68 1.74
C ILE A 44 19.04 1.98 1.51
N ALA A 45 20.11 2.24 2.26
CA ALA A 45 20.86 3.48 2.09
C ALA A 45 21.48 3.51 0.68
N THR A 46 22.04 2.38 0.24
CA THR A 46 22.59 2.25 -1.10
C THR A 46 21.50 2.32 -2.18
N TYR A 47 20.37 1.64 -1.98
CA TYR A 47 19.22 1.71 -2.89
C TYR A 47 18.73 3.16 -3.06
N GLU A 48 18.55 3.88 -1.95
CA GLU A 48 18.06 5.26 -1.96
C GLU A 48 19.03 6.23 -2.62
N ILE A 49 20.34 6.09 -2.35
CA ILE A 49 21.41 6.90 -2.94
C ILE A 49 21.50 6.65 -4.44
N HIS A 50 21.50 5.38 -4.86
CA HIS A 50 21.57 5.06 -6.29
C HIS A 50 20.35 5.57 -7.05
N CYS A 51 19.15 5.43 -6.47
CA CYS A 51 17.94 6.03 -7.04
C CYS A 51 17.93 7.57 -6.93
N ALA A 52 18.68 8.19 -6.01
CA ALA A 52 18.77 9.65 -5.88
C ALA A 52 19.64 10.31 -6.93
N GLN A 53 20.73 9.65 -7.25
CA GLN A 53 21.73 10.15 -8.17
C GLN A 53 21.42 9.76 -9.62
N ASP A 54 20.22 9.19 -9.88
CA ASP A 54 19.82 8.57 -11.16
C ASP A 54 20.83 7.53 -11.66
N LEU A 55 21.65 6.99 -10.75
CA LEU A 55 22.63 5.93 -11.01
C LEU A 55 21.94 4.56 -11.15
N ALA A 56 20.74 4.42 -10.60
CA ALA A 56 19.86 3.28 -10.80
C ALA A 56 18.40 3.75 -10.89
N GLN A 57 17.62 3.12 -11.79
CA GLN A 57 16.17 3.32 -11.82
C GLN A 57 15.49 2.57 -10.68
N GLU A 58 14.29 3.00 -10.27
CA GLU A 58 13.46 2.21 -9.35
C GLU A 58 13.20 0.83 -9.99
N GLU A 59 13.51 -0.24 -9.25
CA GLU A 59 13.33 -1.62 -9.73
C GLU A 59 11.85 -2.02 -9.85
N PHE A 60 10.98 -1.28 -9.17
CA PHE A 60 9.53 -1.46 -9.18
C PHE A 60 8.83 -0.13 -9.39
N ASN A 61 7.69 -0.17 -10.07
CA ASN A 61 6.75 0.94 -10.13
C ASN A 61 5.78 0.87 -8.96
N TRP A 62 5.60 2.01 -8.30
CA TRP A 62 4.73 2.15 -7.15
C TRP A 62 3.45 2.88 -7.53
N GLY A 63 2.31 2.33 -7.09
CA GLY A 63 0.99 2.91 -7.32
C GLY A 63 0.12 2.86 -6.08
N LEU A 64 -1.09 3.41 -6.19
CA LEU A 64 -2.05 3.50 -5.10
C LEU A 64 -3.40 2.96 -5.56
N TYR A 65 -3.92 1.95 -4.89
CA TYR A 65 -5.24 1.39 -5.15
C TYR A 65 -6.17 1.61 -3.96
N PHE A 66 -7.27 2.32 -4.18
CA PHE A 66 -8.32 2.51 -3.20
C PHE A 66 -9.49 1.56 -3.50
N HIS A 67 -9.71 0.60 -2.60
CA HIS A 67 -10.82 -0.35 -2.70
C HIS A 67 -12.02 0.17 -1.92
N ARG A 68 -13.14 0.44 -2.60
CA ARG A 68 -14.37 1.00 -2.02
C ARG A 68 -15.42 -0.05 -1.67
N GLY A 69 -15.15 -1.32 -1.99
CA GLY A 69 -16.10 -2.43 -1.87
C GLY A 69 -16.80 -2.74 -3.19
N ASN A 70 -17.63 -3.80 -3.23
CA ASN A 70 -18.52 -4.14 -4.36
C ASN A 70 -17.87 -4.13 -5.76
N GLN A 71 -16.64 -4.66 -5.89
CA GLN A 71 -15.90 -4.64 -7.16
C GLN A 71 -15.73 -3.21 -7.72
N ASP A 72 -15.52 -2.25 -6.83
CA ASP A 72 -15.31 -0.87 -7.19
C ASP A 72 -14.06 -0.35 -6.50
N GLY A 73 -13.08 0.03 -7.30
CA GLY A 73 -11.86 0.64 -6.81
C GLY A 73 -11.21 1.52 -7.84
N ILE A 74 -10.35 2.40 -7.35
CA ILE A 74 -9.62 3.36 -8.18
C ILE A 74 -8.14 3.08 -8.02
N TRP A 75 -7.47 2.88 -9.15
CA TRP A 75 -6.04 2.64 -9.21
C TRP A 75 -5.37 3.85 -9.84
N TYR A 76 -4.41 4.40 -9.11
CA TYR A 76 -3.53 5.46 -9.56
C TYR A 76 -2.14 4.90 -9.77
N THR A 77 -1.58 5.11 -10.96
CA THR A 77 -0.22 4.69 -11.29
C THR A 77 0.54 5.83 -11.93
N LEU A 78 1.85 5.88 -11.65
CA LEU A 78 2.78 6.75 -12.34
C LEU A 78 3.67 5.91 -13.25
N THR A 79 3.75 6.30 -14.52
CA THR A 79 4.65 5.68 -15.49
C THR A 79 5.70 6.71 -15.88
N ARG A 80 6.99 6.37 -15.77
CA ARG A 80 8.09 7.24 -16.22
C ARG A 80 7.97 7.43 -17.74
N GLN A 81 8.04 8.68 -18.19
CA GLN A 81 8.01 9.00 -19.61
C GLN A 81 9.41 8.92 -20.19
N ASP A 82 9.55 8.36 -21.40
CA ASP A 82 10.81 8.38 -22.12
C ASP A 82 11.13 9.81 -22.58
N LEU A 83 12.24 10.37 -22.08
CA LEU A 83 12.68 11.74 -22.37
C LEU A 83 13.02 11.98 -23.84
N THR A 84 13.07 10.92 -24.67
CA THR A 84 13.25 11.06 -26.13
C THR A 84 12.01 11.67 -26.80
N ASN A 85 10.85 11.64 -26.14
CA ASN A 85 9.65 12.36 -26.56
C ASN A 85 9.62 13.74 -25.90
N TYR A 86 10.28 14.70 -26.54
CA TYR A 86 10.57 16.08 -26.11
C TYR A 86 9.35 17.00 -25.80
N THR A 87 8.14 16.46 -25.64
CA THR A 87 6.91 17.25 -25.53
C THR A 87 6.24 17.22 -24.16
N ALA A 88 6.71 16.39 -23.23
CA ALA A 88 6.08 16.28 -21.91
C ALA A 88 6.74 17.19 -20.86
N PRO A 89 5.99 18.08 -20.18
CA PRO A 89 6.52 18.96 -19.13
C PRO A 89 6.82 18.23 -17.81
N THR A 90 6.57 16.92 -17.73
CA THR A 90 6.65 16.14 -16.49
C THR A 90 7.39 14.82 -16.73
N LEU A 91 8.16 14.37 -15.75
CA LEU A 91 8.92 13.11 -15.81
C LEU A 91 8.03 11.87 -15.79
N PHE A 92 6.82 11.99 -15.23
CA PHE A 92 5.88 10.89 -15.06
C PHE A 92 4.52 11.23 -15.65
N GLN A 93 3.86 10.23 -16.22
CA GLN A 93 2.47 10.29 -16.61
C GLN A 93 1.60 9.69 -15.51
N LEU A 94 0.61 10.45 -15.04
CA LEU A 94 -0.41 9.95 -14.12
C LEU A 94 -1.51 9.22 -14.88
N SER A 95 -1.80 7.99 -14.47
CA SER A 95 -2.94 7.21 -14.92
C SER A 95 -3.90 7.00 -13.75
N ARG A 96 -5.19 7.24 -13.99
CA ARG A 96 -6.28 7.06 -13.03
C ARG A 96 -7.32 6.13 -13.64
N GLN A 97 -7.41 4.92 -13.12
CA GLN A 97 -8.26 3.85 -13.67
C GLN A 97 -9.31 3.44 -12.63
N GLN A 98 -10.57 3.45 -13.02
CA GLN A 98 -11.60 2.78 -12.23
C GLN A 98 -11.65 1.32 -12.66
N ILE A 99 -11.31 0.42 -11.75
CA ILE A 99 -11.20 -1.00 -12.03
C ILE A 99 -12.26 -1.78 -11.26
N LYS A 100 -12.93 -2.67 -11.98
CA LYS A 100 -13.87 -3.64 -11.39
C LYS A 100 -13.15 -4.91 -10.92
N SER A 101 -12.10 -5.28 -11.65
CA SER A 101 -11.20 -6.37 -11.32
C SER A 101 -10.14 -5.92 -10.31
N SER A 102 -9.67 -6.86 -9.48
CA SER A 102 -8.60 -6.60 -8.51
C SER A 102 -7.26 -6.33 -9.22
N PRO A 103 -6.42 -5.38 -8.76
CA PRO A 103 -5.04 -5.23 -9.23
C PRO A 103 -4.22 -6.51 -9.11
N ARG A 104 -4.63 -7.43 -8.22
CA ARG A 104 -4.03 -8.76 -8.02
C ARG A 104 -4.10 -9.66 -9.24
N LEU A 105 -4.87 -9.28 -10.26
CA LEU A 105 -5.01 -10.01 -11.51
C LEU A 105 -4.25 -9.33 -12.65
N HIS A 106 -3.57 -8.21 -12.38
CA HIS A 106 -2.76 -7.52 -13.38
C HIS A 106 -1.42 -8.21 -13.57
N CYS A 107 -1.02 -8.45 -14.82
CA CYS A 107 0.16 -9.23 -15.16
C CYS A 107 1.45 -8.67 -14.55
N GLN A 108 1.58 -7.34 -14.50
CA GLN A 108 2.75 -6.64 -13.95
C GLN A 108 2.71 -6.47 -12.43
N ALA A 109 1.55 -6.61 -11.77
CA ALA A 109 1.49 -6.40 -10.33
C ALA A 109 2.31 -7.48 -9.61
N VAL A 110 3.17 -7.08 -8.69
CA VAL A 110 3.93 -7.99 -7.82
C VAL A 110 3.12 -8.34 -6.58
N GLY A 111 2.53 -7.32 -5.97
CA GLY A 111 1.75 -7.48 -4.75
C GLY A 111 1.17 -6.17 -4.27
N LEU A 112 0.36 -6.25 -3.21
CA LEU A 112 -0.31 -5.11 -2.61
C LEU A 112 0.05 -5.01 -1.12
N VAL A 113 0.27 -3.79 -0.66
CA VAL A 113 0.56 -3.48 0.74
C VAL A 113 -0.58 -2.63 1.30
N LYS A 114 -1.39 -3.18 2.20
CA LYS A 114 -2.49 -2.45 2.86
C LYS A 114 -1.91 -1.43 3.83
N VAL A 115 -2.23 -0.16 3.64
CA VAL A 115 -1.70 0.97 4.44
C VAL A 115 -2.76 1.73 5.20
N LEU A 116 -4.02 1.69 4.77
CA LEU A 116 -5.08 2.41 5.47
C LEU A 116 -6.40 1.67 5.31
N ARG A 117 -7.24 1.64 6.35
CA ARG A 117 -8.65 1.29 6.27
C ARG A 117 -9.46 2.44 6.85
N ILE A 118 -10.56 2.79 6.21
CA ILE A 118 -11.35 3.98 6.48
C ILE A 118 -12.82 3.57 6.59
N PRO A 119 -13.64 4.26 7.41
CA PRO A 119 -15.08 4.00 7.46
C PRO A 119 -15.74 4.26 6.10
N GLU A 120 -16.71 3.42 5.74
CA GLU A 120 -17.36 3.47 4.42
C GLU A 120 -18.02 4.83 4.13
N ILE A 121 -18.53 5.50 5.18
CA ILE A 121 -19.12 6.85 5.10
C ILE A 121 -18.17 7.91 4.51
N LEU A 122 -16.85 7.75 4.65
CA LEU A 122 -15.85 8.69 4.15
C LEU A 122 -15.30 8.31 2.77
N CYS A 123 -15.65 7.13 2.22
CA CYS A 123 -15.05 6.63 0.99
C CYS A 123 -15.34 7.51 -0.23
N ARG A 124 -16.54 8.10 -0.31
CA ARG A 124 -16.92 9.00 -1.40
C ARG A 124 -16.11 10.29 -1.38
N GLU A 125 -15.98 10.92 -0.21
CA GLU A 125 -15.18 12.13 -0.04
C GLU A 125 -13.71 11.85 -0.32
N LEU A 126 -13.19 10.74 0.21
CA LEU A 126 -11.81 10.34 -0.01
C LEU A 126 -11.50 10.15 -1.50
N THR A 127 -12.42 9.59 -2.27
CA THR A 127 -12.24 9.45 -3.72
C THR A 127 -11.91 10.81 -4.35
N THR A 128 -12.73 11.82 -4.07
CA THR A 128 -12.53 13.17 -4.61
C THR A 128 -11.22 13.77 -4.12
N TYR A 129 -10.88 13.56 -2.84
CA TYR A 129 -9.63 14.02 -2.27
C TYR A 129 -8.41 13.37 -2.93
N LEU A 130 -8.43 12.07 -3.17
CA LEU A 130 -7.36 11.33 -3.85
C LEU A 130 -7.22 11.76 -5.31
N ASP A 131 -8.32 11.95 -6.03
CA ASP A 131 -8.30 12.47 -7.41
C ASP A 131 -7.64 13.86 -7.47
N TRP A 132 -8.01 14.76 -6.56
CA TRP A 132 -7.39 16.10 -6.45
C TRP A 132 -5.91 16.02 -6.05
N LEU A 133 -5.59 15.20 -5.05
CA LEU A 133 -4.24 15.08 -4.52
C LEU A 133 -3.28 14.47 -5.54
N ALA A 134 -3.72 13.44 -6.27
CA ALA A 134 -2.94 12.81 -7.32
C ALA A 134 -2.60 13.82 -8.42
N LEU A 135 -3.61 14.55 -8.91
CA LEU A 135 -3.42 15.58 -9.93
C LEU A 135 -2.51 16.72 -9.46
N GLY A 136 -2.62 17.14 -8.19
CA GLY A 136 -1.82 18.22 -7.64
C GLY A 136 -0.37 17.85 -7.29
N SER A 137 -0.02 16.56 -7.24
CA SER A 137 1.28 16.11 -6.73
C SER A 137 2.15 15.36 -7.74
N TYR A 138 1.59 14.85 -8.85
CA TYR A 138 2.39 14.06 -9.80
C TYR A 138 3.43 14.90 -10.56
N GLY A 139 3.14 16.18 -10.84
CA GLY A 139 4.00 17.00 -11.70
C GLY A 139 5.38 17.34 -11.13
N THR A 140 5.55 17.24 -9.81
CA THR A 140 6.80 17.58 -9.11
C THR A 140 7.59 16.34 -8.67
N VAL A 141 7.11 15.16 -9.00
CA VAL A 141 7.70 13.93 -8.48
C VAL A 141 8.88 13.47 -9.32
N THR A 142 9.92 13.01 -8.63
CA THR A 142 11.10 12.38 -9.23
C THR A 142 11.09 10.86 -9.08
N ARG A 143 10.27 10.30 -8.16
CA ARG A 143 10.21 8.85 -7.86
C ARG A 143 8.81 8.39 -7.47
N THR A 144 8.38 7.26 -8.01
CA THR A 144 7.03 6.74 -7.79
C THR A 144 6.82 6.30 -6.34
N PHE A 145 7.83 5.76 -5.65
CA PHE A 145 7.71 5.41 -4.23
C PHE A 145 7.45 6.63 -3.33
N ILE A 146 8.20 7.71 -3.56
CA ILE A 146 8.06 8.97 -2.80
C ILE A 146 6.68 9.59 -3.04
N TRP A 147 6.16 9.50 -4.26
CA TRP A 147 4.81 9.93 -4.55
C TRP A 147 3.77 9.14 -3.75
N VAL A 148 3.85 7.80 -3.77
CA VAL A 148 2.86 6.96 -3.07
C VAL A 148 2.92 7.15 -1.55
N THR A 149 4.11 7.25 -0.96
CA THR A 149 4.24 7.52 0.49
C THR A 149 3.72 8.90 0.86
N SER A 150 3.96 9.92 0.03
CA SER A 150 3.37 11.26 0.19
C SER A 150 1.84 11.23 0.08
N MET A 151 1.29 10.51 -0.89
CA MET A 151 -0.16 10.30 -1.06
C MET A 151 -0.76 9.65 0.18
N TYR A 152 -0.14 8.58 0.69
CA TYR A 152 -0.57 7.89 1.91
C TYR A 152 -0.56 8.84 3.12
N LEU A 153 0.57 9.50 3.40
CA LEU A 153 0.72 10.39 4.55
C LEU A 153 -0.31 11.53 4.51
N ARG A 154 -0.48 12.19 3.36
CA ARG A 154 -1.45 13.30 3.23
C ARG A 154 -2.89 12.81 3.39
N THR A 155 -3.20 11.64 2.84
CA THR A 155 -4.51 10.98 3.01
C THR A 155 -4.80 10.68 4.47
N TRP A 156 -3.84 10.10 5.17
CA TRP A 156 -3.97 9.82 6.60
C TRP A 156 -4.21 11.11 7.40
N HIS A 157 -3.40 12.14 7.21
CA HIS A 157 -3.58 13.43 7.90
C HIS A 157 -4.94 14.08 7.60
N HIS A 158 -5.41 13.99 6.35
CA HIS A 158 -6.72 14.49 5.97
C HIS A 158 -7.85 13.78 6.73
N ILE A 159 -7.82 12.44 6.78
CA ILE A 159 -8.87 11.66 7.43
C ILE A 159 -8.83 11.80 8.95
N VAL A 160 -7.65 11.84 9.59
CA VAL A 160 -7.54 12.04 11.05
C VAL A 160 -8.12 13.39 11.45
N ARG A 161 -7.81 14.46 10.70
CA ARG A 161 -8.40 15.79 10.96
C ARG A 161 -9.92 15.77 10.84
N LYS A 162 -10.46 15.04 9.86
CA LYS A 162 -11.91 14.92 9.66
C LYS A 162 -12.62 14.13 10.75
N LEU A 163 -11.98 13.09 11.29
CA LEU A 163 -12.53 12.28 12.37
C LEU A 163 -12.49 12.99 13.74
N GLY A 164 -11.78 14.12 13.86
CA GLY A 164 -11.76 14.93 15.08
C GLY A 164 -11.17 14.21 16.30
N SER A 165 -10.45 13.09 16.10
CA SER A 165 -9.92 12.26 17.18
C SER A 165 -8.40 12.50 17.33
N PRO A 166 -7.95 13.28 18.32
CA PRO A 166 -6.54 13.50 18.58
C PRO A 166 -5.81 12.23 19.07
N ALA A 167 -6.53 11.21 19.55
CA ALA A 167 -5.96 9.92 19.96
C ALA A 167 -5.44 9.08 18.78
N LEU A 168 -5.95 9.32 17.56
CA LEU A 168 -5.41 8.78 16.30
C LEU A 168 -4.24 9.61 15.75
N GLY A 169 -3.89 10.70 16.45
CA GLY A 169 -2.82 11.62 16.12
C GLY A 169 -1.45 11.10 16.56
N PHE A 170 -0.95 10.04 15.93
CA PHE A 170 0.48 9.72 15.97
C PHE A 170 1.00 9.41 14.56
N GLY A 171 0.96 10.45 13.71
CA GLY A 171 1.74 10.63 12.48
C GLY A 171 3.26 10.50 12.66
N THR A 172 3.73 10.60 13.90
CA THR A 172 5.15 10.79 14.24
C THR A 172 5.99 9.51 14.20
N GLN A 173 5.39 8.33 14.01
CA GLN A 173 6.14 7.06 13.94
C GLN A 173 6.26 6.49 12.52
N PHE A 174 5.75 7.17 11.49
CA PHE A 174 5.94 6.69 10.12
C PHE A 174 7.37 6.92 9.66
N ASP A 175 8.14 5.84 9.61
CA ASP A 175 9.48 5.82 9.06
C ASP A 175 9.42 5.31 7.61
N VAL A 176 9.68 6.23 6.68
CA VAL A 176 9.67 5.96 5.24
C VAL A 176 10.66 4.84 4.88
N ASN A 177 11.81 4.78 5.54
CA ASN A 177 12.88 3.84 5.22
C ASN A 177 12.53 2.45 5.73
N LEU A 178 11.93 2.35 6.92
CA LEU A 178 11.42 1.08 7.42
C LEU A 178 10.22 0.58 6.61
N PHE A 179 9.35 1.48 6.15
CA PHE A 179 8.26 1.12 5.25
C PHE A 179 8.81 0.63 3.89
N LEU A 180 9.81 1.32 3.34
CA LEU A 180 10.48 0.89 2.11
C LEU A 180 11.13 -0.48 2.29
N ARG A 181 11.79 -0.73 3.43
CA ARG A 181 12.35 -2.05 3.80
C ARG A 181 11.31 -3.14 3.72
N GLU A 182 10.19 -2.93 4.40
CA GLU A 182 9.09 -3.89 4.48
C GLU A 182 8.55 -4.20 3.08
N ALA A 183 8.26 -3.15 2.31
CA ALA A 183 7.65 -3.27 0.99
C ALA A 183 8.60 -3.90 -0.04
N LEU A 184 9.89 -3.53 -0.05
CA LEU A 184 10.88 -4.16 -0.93
C LEU A 184 11.15 -5.62 -0.54
N SER A 185 11.28 -5.92 0.76
CA SER A 185 11.47 -7.30 1.21
C SER A 185 10.32 -8.21 0.75
N PHE A 186 9.10 -7.69 0.84
CA PHE A 186 7.92 -8.34 0.28
C PHE A 186 7.99 -8.48 -1.25
N ALA A 187 8.33 -7.41 -1.98
CA ALA A 187 8.41 -7.44 -3.43
C ALA A 187 9.44 -8.45 -3.95
N TYR A 188 10.64 -8.49 -3.38
CA TYR A 188 11.68 -9.44 -3.80
C TYR A 188 11.33 -10.90 -3.50
N ALA A 189 10.59 -11.16 -2.41
CA ALA A 189 10.11 -12.50 -2.12
C ALA A 189 9.10 -12.98 -3.19
N GLU A 190 8.26 -12.08 -3.70
CA GLU A 190 7.13 -12.40 -4.57
C GLU A 190 7.37 -12.14 -6.06
N VAL A 191 8.51 -11.54 -6.43
CA VAL A 191 8.76 -11.19 -7.83
C VAL A 191 8.92 -12.42 -8.74
N ARG A 192 9.46 -13.52 -8.22
CA ARG A 192 9.56 -14.79 -8.97
C ARG A 192 8.18 -15.39 -9.24
N TYR A 193 7.29 -15.34 -8.24
CA TYR A 193 5.87 -15.70 -8.38
C TYR A 193 5.20 -14.85 -9.47
N THR A 194 5.59 -13.57 -9.53
CA THR A 194 5.08 -12.60 -10.52
C THR A 194 5.50 -12.93 -11.95
N ILE A 195 6.82 -13.10 -12.16
CA ILE A 195 7.43 -13.45 -13.45
C ILE A 195 6.91 -14.82 -13.94
N GLY A 196 6.66 -15.76 -13.03
CA GLY A 196 6.04 -17.05 -13.35
C GLY A 196 4.56 -16.98 -13.74
N GLY A 197 3.94 -15.80 -13.79
CA GLY A 197 2.55 -15.60 -14.23
C GLY A 197 1.48 -16.05 -13.22
N GLN A 198 1.86 -16.34 -11.97
CA GLN A 198 0.95 -16.96 -11.00
C GLN A 198 -0.05 -15.97 -10.37
N LEU A 199 -1.34 -16.22 -10.51
CA LEU A 199 -2.40 -15.36 -9.96
C LEU A 199 -3.20 -16.11 -8.89
N PRO A 200 -3.81 -15.42 -7.92
CA PRO A 200 -3.79 -13.97 -7.67
C PRO A 200 -2.50 -13.51 -6.97
N ARG A 201 -2.12 -12.23 -7.12
CA ARG A 201 -0.98 -11.65 -6.41
C ARG A 201 -1.20 -11.55 -4.90
N PRO A 202 -0.16 -11.66 -4.08
CA PRO A 202 -0.27 -11.59 -2.62
C PRO A 202 -0.61 -10.18 -2.12
N ILE A 203 -1.18 -10.13 -0.91
CA ILE A 203 -1.43 -8.90 -0.16
C ILE A 203 -0.78 -9.05 1.22
N ILE A 204 -0.10 -8.01 1.68
CA ILE A 204 0.35 -7.90 3.06
C ILE A 204 -0.30 -6.71 3.76
N ARG A 205 -0.50 -6.83 5.08
CA ARG A 205 -0.82 -5.70 5.95
C ARG A 205 0.48 -5.07 6.43
N SER A 206 0.68 -3.79 6.11
CA SER A 206 1.88 -3.06 6.56
C SER A 206 1.88 -2.92 8.08
N ALA A 207 3.06 -3.03 8.70
CA ALA A 207 3.25 -2.65 10.10
C ALA A 207 2.96 -1.16 10.35
N PHE A 208 3.04 -0.34 9.30
CA PHE A 208 2.73 1.09 9.32
C PHE A 208 1.29 1.39 8.91
N GLY A 209 0.50 0.33 8.65
CA GLY A 209 -0.88 0.45 8.20
C GLY A 209 -1.83 0.76 9.35
N ILE A 210 -2.82 1.61 9.08
CA ILE A 210 -3.76 2.10 10.10
C ILE A 210 -5.18 1.66 9.78
N GLU A 211 -5.92 1.26 10.79
CA GLU A 211 -7.35 0.95 10.64
C GLU A 211 -8.17 1.99 11.38
N LEU A 212 -8.81 2.86 10.59
CA LEU A 212 -9.72 3.89 11.07
C LEU A 212 -11.12 3.30 10.99
N GLY A 213 -11.66 2.89 12.13
CA GLY A 213 -12.96 2.25 12.19
C GLY A 213 -13.47 2.16 13.62
N ILE A 214 -14.57 2.88 13.85
CA ILE A 214 -15.61 2.78 14.89
C ILE A 214 -15.27 1.81 16.03
N THR A 215 -15.06 2.34 17.23
CA THR A 215 -15.20 1.57 18.47
C THR A 215 -16.46 0.71 18.37
N GLU A 216 -16.33 -0.61 18.35
CA GLU A 216 -17.40 -1.48 18.84
C GLU A 216 -17.59 -1.14 20.34
N GLU A 217 -18.23 -0.02 20.66
CA GLU A 217 -19.03 0.05 21.87
C GLU A 217 -20.16 -0.96 21.67
N GLY A 218 -20.01 -2.17 22.23
CA GLY A 218 -21.09 -3.14 22.25
C GLY A 218 -20.76 -4.60 21.98
N ARG A 219 -19.49 -5.03 22.02
CA ARG A 219 -19.22 -6.44 22.36
C ARG A 219 -18.82 -6.52 23.82
N PRO A 220 -19.66 -7.09 24.72
CA PRO A 220 -19.17 -7.47 26.02
C PRO A 220 -18.02 -8.44 25.78
N SER A 221 -16.82 -8.00 26.14
CA SER A 221 -15.65 -8.85 26.17
C SER A 221 -16.01 -10.06 27.02
N LYS A 222 -15.91 -11.27 26.46
CA LYS A 222 -16.08 -12.55 27.17
C LYS A 222 -15.11 -12.75 28.35
N ARG A 223 -14.38 -11.71 28.75
CA ARG A 223 -13.59 -11.64 29.98
C ARG A 223 -14.42 -11.33 31.21
N THR A 224 -15.58 -10.69 31.11
CA THR A 224 -16.40 -10.34 32.28
C THR A 224 -17.45 -11.39 32.66
N GLU A 225 -17.66 -12.44 31.85
CA GLU A 225 -18.52 -13.58 32.22
C GLU A 225 -17.82 -14.62 33.10
N ILE A 226 -16.49 -14.62 33.16
CA ILE A 226 -15.74 -15.56 34.01
C ILE A 226 -15.64 -15.03 35.45
N GLU A 227 -15.60 -13.71 35.63
CA GLU A 227 -15.55 -13.11 36.97
C GLU A 227 -16.91 -13.05 37.69
N THR A 228 -18.02 -12.92 36.98
CA THR A 228 -19.36 -13.01 37.59
C THR A 228 -19.75 -14.44 37.93
N LYS A 229 -19.36 -15.44 37.12
CA LYS A 229 -19.62 -16.85 37.45
C LYS A 229 -18.80 -17.37 38.62
N ASN A 230 -17.59 -16.83 38.84
CA ASN A 230 -16.78 -17.17 40.01
C ASN A 230 -17.22 -16.46 41.30
N ARG A 231 -17.92 -15.32 41.21
CA ARG A 231 -18.49 -14.66 42.39
C ARG A 231 -19.80 -15.29 42.87
N GLU A 232 -20.64 -15.79 41.97
CA GLU A 232 -21.87 -16.50 42.36
C GLU A 232 -21.62 -17.93 42.88
N SER A 233 -20.49 -18.55 42.52
CA SER A 233 -20.12 -19.89 43.03
C SER A 233 -19.35 -19.86 44.36
N THR A 234 -19.00 -18.69 44.88
CA THR A 234 -18.32 -18.56 46.20
C THR A 234 -19.30 -18.17 47.33
N ILE A 235 -20.58 -17.97 47.03
CA ILE A 235 -21.62 -17.68 48.01
C ILE A 235 -22.69 -18.76 47.90
N LEU A 236 -22.36 -20.00 48.28
CA LEU A 236 -23.30 -21.07 48.64
C LEU A 236 -22.48 -22.34 48.91
N GLU A 237 -21.83 -22.43 50.07
CA GLU A 237 -21.77 -23.70 50.80
C GLU A 237 -21.96 -23.40 52.31
N PRO A 238 -22.84 -24.17 52.98
CA PRO A 238 -23.19 -24.02 54.41
C PRO A 238 -22.14 -24.58 55.38
#